data_AF-A0AAW6Y722-F1
#
_entry.id   AF-A0AAW6Y722-F1
#
_cell.length_a   1.000
_cell.length_b   1.000
_cell.length_c   1.000
_cell.angle_alpha   90.00
_cell.angle_beta   90.00
_cell.angle_gamma   90.00
#
_symmetry.space_group_name_H-M   'P 1'
#
loop_
_entity.id
_entity.type
_entity.pdbx_description
1 polymer ?
#
loop_
_entity_poly.entity_id
_entity_poly.type
_entity_poly.pdbx_seq_one_letter_code
_entity_poly.pdbx_strand_id
1 'polypeptide(L)'
;INLVTAKNITADLQGRYPWTEEEPLLLTDVSVDVLGGNVLMKQLRMPQHDPALLRLNNLSSSELVSAVNPKQFAMSGAFSGALPLWLNNEKWIVK
;
A
#
# COMPACT_ATOMS: atom_id res chain seq x y z
N ILE A 1 -5.14 -17.46 12.07
CA ILE A 1 -4.65 -16.82 10.83
C ILE A 1 -5.53 -15.60 10.64
N ASN A 2 -4.99 -14.39 10.72
CA ASN A 2 -5.80 -13.18 10.54
C ASN A 2 -5.90 -12.88 9.05
N LEU A 3 -7.11 -13.01 8.51
CA LEU A 3 -7.41 -12.77 7.10
C LEU A 3 -7.78 -11.30 6.93
N VAL A 4 -6.91 -10.53 6.30
CA VAL A 4 -7.24 -9.18 5.80
C VAL A 4 -7.67 -9.33 4.36
N THR A 5 -8.88 -8.86 4.03
CA THR A 5 -9.39 -8.90 2.65
C THR A 5 -9.13 -7.56 1.97
N ALA A 6 -8.42 -7.59 0.84
CA ALA A 6 -8.28 -6.46 -0.07
C ALA A 6 -9.37 -6.57 -1.16
N LYS A 7 -9.98 -5.43 -1.52
CA LYS A 7 -11.03 -5.34 -2.54
C LYS A 7 -10.78 -4.14 -3.45
N ASN A 8 -11.44 -4.12 -4.60
CA ASN A 8 -11.46 -2.99 -5.53
C ASN A 8 -10.06 -2.45 -5.89
N ILE A 9 -9.13 -3.35 -6.15
CA ILE A 9 -7.75 -3.01 -6.50
C ILE A 9 -7.74 -2.38 -7.89
N THR A 10 -7.22 -1.16 -7.97
CA THR A 10 -7.00 -0.43 -9.23
C THR A 10 -5.56 0.06 -9.28
N ALA A 11 -4.99 0.09 -10.48
CA ALA A 11 -3.66 0.62 -10.75
C ALA A 11 -3.48 0.79 -12.26
N ASP A 12 -2.81 1.86 -12.65
CA ASP A 12 -2.40 2.08 -14.03
C ASP A 12 -0.93 1.70 -14.19
N LEU A 13 -0.64 0.86 -15.18
CA LEU A 13 0.71 0.39 -15.49
C LEU A 13 1.18 0.96 -16.83
N GLN A 14 2.33 1.63 -16.81
CA GLN A 14 2.92 2.26 -18.00
C GLN A 14 4.42 2.00 -18.10
N GLY A 15 4.96 2.04 -19.31
CA GLY A 15 6.39 1.83 -19.58
C GLY A 15 6.70 0.40 -19.97
N ARG A 16 7.93 -0.05 -19.68
CA ARG A 16 8.45 -1.34 -20.16
C ARG A 16 8.82 -2.26 -19.01
N TYR A 17 8.53 -3.55 -19.21
CA TYR A 17 9.09 -4.62 -18.41
C TYR A 17 9.95 -5.54 -19.32
N PRO A 18 11.21 -5.84 -18.96
CA PRO A 18 11.96 -5.34 -17.81
C PRO A 18 12.27 -3.83 -17.94
N TRP A 19 12.22 -3.11 -16.81
CA TRP A 19 12.53 -1.68 -16.77
C TRP A 19 14.04 -1.44 -16.83
N THR A 20 14.42 -0.25 -17.31
CA THR A 20 15.77 0.31 -17.21
C THR A 20 15.67 1.74 -16.70
N GLU A 21 16.80 2.40 -16.44
CA GLU A 21 16.78 3.83 -16.10
C GLU A 21 16.19 4.69 -17.24
N GLU A 22 16.48 4.31 -18.48
CA GLU A 22 16.05 5.00 -19.70
C GLU A 22 14.59 4.69 -20.06
N GLU A 23 14.13 3.47 -19.75
CA GLU A 23 12.76 3.00 -20.02
C GLU A 23 12.13 2.51 -18.71
N PRO A 24 11.68 3.44 -17.85
CA PRO A 24 11.17 3.09 -16.54
C PRO A 24 9.80 2.40 -16.64
N LEU A 25 9.49 1.60 -15.61
CA LEU A 25 8.14 1.11 -15.37
C LEU A 25 7.47 1.99 -14.32
N LEU A 26 6.27 2.47 -14.62
CA LEU A 26 5.48 3.33 -13.75
C LEU A 26 4.19 2.61 -13.35
N LEU A 27 3.92 2.60 -12.06
CA LEU A 27 2.64 2.21 -11.49
C LEU A 27 2.01 3.45 -10.84
N THR A 28 0.89 3.92 -11.38
CA THR A 28 0.23 5.15 -10.95
C THR A 28 -1.20 4.88 -10.51
N ASP A 29 -1.77 5.87 -9.80
CA ASP A 29 -3.18 5.90 -9.41
C ASP A 29 -3.66 4.61 -8.73
N VAL A 30 -2.78 4.05 -7.88
CA VAL A 30 -3.07 2.81 -7.17
C VAL A 30 -4.05 3.10 -6.04
N SER A 31 -5.12 2.33 -5.99
CA SER A 31 -6.13 2.38 -4.93
C SER A 31 -6.57 0.98 -4.54
N VAL A 32 -6.63 0.73 -3.24
CA VAL A 32 -7.05 -0.56 -2.67
C VAL A 32 -7.95 -0.32 -1.46
N ASP A 33 -9.11 -0.96 -1.45
CA ASP A 33 -10.00 -0.94 -0.29
C ASP A 33 -9.60 -2.06 0.67
N VAL A 34 -9.36 -1.69 1.92
CA VAL A 34 -8.87 -2.60 2.96
C VAL A 34 -9.22 -2.07 4.34
N LEU A 35 -9.52 -2.96 5.29
CA LEU A 35 -9.85 -2.61 6.68
C LEU A 35 -10.88 -1.47 6.81
N GLY A 36 -11.94 -1.48 5.99
CA GLY A 36 -13.00 -0.47 6.02
C GLY A 36 -12.59 0.94 5.58
N GLY A 37 -11.37 1.11 5.08
CA GLY A 37 -10.86 2.34 4.49
C GLY A 37 -10.14 2.06 3.18
N ASN A 38 -9.21 2.95 2.83
CA ASN A 38 -8.57 2.92 1.51
C ASN A 38 -7.08 3.26 1.61
N VAL A 39 -6.28 2.55 0.81
CA VAL A 39 -4.85 2.79 0.65
C VAL A 39 -4.61 3.31 -0.76
N LEU A 40 -3.97 4.46 -0.87
CA LEU A 40 -3.63 5.11 -2.11
C LEU A 40 -2.12 5.18 -2.32
N MET A 41 -1.68 5.11 -3.57
CA MET A 41 -0.32 5.48 -3.96
C MET A 41 -0.37 6.22 -5.30
N LYS A 42 0.15 7.44 -5.31
CA LYS A 42 0.13 8.26 -6.52
C LYS A 42 1.02 7.69 -7.63
N GLN A 43 2.24 7.31 -7.25
CA GLN A 43 3.22 6.84 -8.19
C GLN A 43 4.27 5.98 -7.50
N LEU A 44 4.63 4.91 -8.20
CA LEU A 44 5.81 4.10 -7.97
C LEU A 44 6.54 3.99 -9.31
N ARG A 45 7.81 4.42 -9.34
CA ARG A 45 8.69 4.29 -10.51
C ARG A 45 9.73 3.21 -10.24
N MET A 46 9.99 2.38 -11.25
CA MET A 46 11.14 1.47 -11.28
C MET A 46 12.14 1.89 -12.37
N PRO A 47 13.46 1.87 -12.08
CA PRO A 47 14.04 1.63 -10.76
C PRO A 47 13.71 2.80 -9.79
N GLN A 48 13.61 2.48 -8.50
CA GLN A 48 13.29 3.46 -7.46
C GLN A 48 14.52 4.31 -7.12
N HIS A 49 14.34 5.63 -7.14
CA HIS A 49 15.28 6.61 -6.59
C HIS A 49 14.78 7.23 -5.29
N ASP A 50 13.47 7.15 -5.08
CA ASP A 50 12.74 7.70 -3.94
C ASP A 50 11.69 6.67 -3.48
N PRO A 51 11.29 6.67 -2.19
CA PRO A 51 10.24 5.79 -1.73
C PRO A 51 8.90 6.20 -2.34
N ALA A 52 8.10 5.22 -2.71
CA ALA A 52 6.71 5.48 -3.06
C ALA A 52 5.92 5.83 -1.79
N LEU A 53 5.14 6.91 -1.81
CA LEU A 53 4.35 7.34 -0.66
C LEU A 53 2.96 6.70 -0.68
N LEU A 54 2.71 5.82 0.28
CA LEU A 54 1.39 5.24 0.53
C LEU A 54 0.60 6.17 1.45
N ARG A 55 -0.61 6.55 1.05
CA ARG A 55 -1.55 7.29 1.89
C ARG A 55 -2.62 6.34 2.39
N LEU A 56 -2.69 6.20 3.70
CA LEU A 56 -3.73 5.48 4.39
C LEU A 56 -4.85 6.46 4.71
N ASN A 57 -6.09 6.12 4.35
CA ASN A 57 -7.25 6.95 4.64
C ASN A 57 -8.30 6.11 5.36
N ASN A 58 -8.70 6.56 6.55
CA ASN A 58 -9.86 6.07 7.28
C ASN A 58 -9.88 4.56 7.52
N LEU A 59 -8.72 3.96 7.73
CA LEU A 59 -8.64 2.54 8.04
C LEU A 59 -9.21 2.31 9.45
N SER A 60 -10.12 1.36 9.57
CA SER A 60 -10.91 1.12 10.78
C SER A 60 -10.14 0.26 11.78
N SER A 61 -9.96 0.79 12.98
CA SER A 61 -9.42 0.02 14.10
C SER A 61 -10.34 -1.13 14.54
N SER A 62 -11.65 -1.07 14.27
CA SER A 62 -12.60 -2.11 14.70
C SER A 62 -12.38 -3.47 14.01
N GLU A 63 -11.77 -3.49 12.83
CA GLU A 63 -11.34 -4.74 12.17
C GLU A 63 -9.95 -5.22 12.67
N LEU A 64 -9.16 -4.33 13.28
CA LEU A 64 -7.87 -4.66 13.91
C LEU A 64 -8.00 -5.18 15.37
N VAL A 65 -9.14 -4.91 16.03
CA VAL A 65 -9.40 -5.30 17.44
C VAL A 65 -9.58 -6.82 17.62
N SER A 66 -9.68 -7.61 16.55
CA SER A 66 -9.73 -9.08 16.67
C SER A 66 -8.38 -9.74 17.06
N ALA A 67 -7.29 -8.96 17.16
CA ALA A 67 -5.93 -9.52 17.26
C ALA A 67 -5.21 -9.38 18.62
N VAL A 68 -5.67 -8.62 19.62
CA VAL A 68 -4.85 -8.42 20.84
C VAL A 68 -5.68 -8.21 22.13
N ASN A 69 -5.26 -8.91 23.20
CA ASN A 69 -5.77 -8.78 24.56
C ASN A 69 -5.73 -7.32 25.05
N PRO A 70 -6.80 -6.80 25.70
CA PRO A 70 -6.95 -5.39 25.99
C PRO A 70 -6.15 -5.01 27.23
N LYS A 71 -4.97 -4.41 27.07
CA LYS A 71 -4.27 -3.80 28.21
C LYS A 71 -3.54 -2.49 27.94
N GLN A 72 -3.69 -1.90 26.76
CA GLN A 72 -3.09 -0.60 26.49
C GLN A 72 -4.13 0.30 25.82
N PHE A 73 -4.43 1.38 26.53
CA PHE A 73 -5.44 2.39 26.30
C PHE A 73 -5.49 2.90 24.84
N ALA A 74 -6.72 2.91 24.29
CA ALA A 74 -7.24 3.84 23.29
C ALA A 74 -6.28 4.37 22.20
N MET A 75 -6.05 3.56 21.17
CA MET A 75 -5.82 4.07 19.80
C MET A 75 -7.02 3.75 18.91
N SER A 76 -8.22 3.92 19.43
CA SER A 76 -9.48 3.71 18.71
C SER A 76 -9.77 4.93 17.84
N GLY A 77 -9.62 4.78 16.52
CA GLY A 77 -9.91 5.84 15.55
C GLY A 77 -9.44 5.46 14.14
N ALA A 78 -10.04 6.13 13.15
CA ALA A 78 -9.59 6.11 11.76
C ALA A 78 -8.11 6.53 11.68
N PHE A 79 -7.23 5.62 11.28
CA PHE A 79 -5.82 5.96 11.11
C PHE A 79 -5.59 6.45 9.67
N SER A 80 -5.07 7.68 9.57
CA SER A 80 -4.64 8.27 8.31
C SER A 80 -3.18 8.68 8.44
N GLY A 81 -2.38 8.38 7.41
CA GLY A 81 -0.94 8.59 7.47
C GLY A 81 -0.28 8.40 6.11
N ALA A 82 0.94 8.91 5.98
CA ALA A 82 1.78 8.70 4.81
C ALA A 82 2.94 7.77 5.18
N LEU A 83 3.04 6.61 4.52
CA LEU A 83 4.09 5.62 4.75
C LEU A 83 5.01 5.53 3.52
N PRO A 84 6.34 5.68 3.68
CA PRO A 84 7.27 5.44 2.59
C PRO A 84 7.42 3.93 2.34
N LEU A 85 7.34 3.52 1.07
CA LEU A 85 7.53 2.16 0.61
C LEU A 85 8.77 2.08 -0.29
N TRP A 86 9.72 1.23 0.10
CA TRP A 86 10.85 0.82 -0.73
C TRP A 86 10.67 -0.65 -1.13
N LEU A 87 10.69 -0.95 -2.43
CA LEU A 87 10.60 -2.34 -2.90
C LEU A 87 12.01 -2.87 -3.18
N ASN A 88 12.58 -3.53 -2.18
CA ASN A 88 13.93 -4.08 -2.26
C ASN A 88 13.95 -5.59 -2.58
N ASN A 89 12.78 -6.20 -2.83
CA ASN A 89 12.65 -7.65 -3.02
C ASN A 89 12.07 -7.98 -4.40
N GLU A 90 12.88 -8.65 -5.22
CA GLU A 90 12.54 -9.15 -6.57
C GLU A 90 11.30 -10.05 -6.61
N LYS A 91 10.92 -10.70 -5.50
CA LYS A 91 9.73 -11.58 -5.44
C LYS A 91 8.40 -10.82 -5.45
N TRP A 92 8.42 -9.51 -5.15
CA TRP A 92 7.23 -8.66 -5.11
C TRP A 92 7.05 -7.84 -6.36
N ILE A 93 7.98 -7.95 -7.30
CA ILE A 93 7.88 -7.32 -8.59
C ILE A 93 7.40 -8.38 -9.58
N VAL A 94 6.37 -8.04 -10.36
CA VAL A 94 5.69 -8.95 -11.30
C VAL A 94 6.75 -9.63 -12.18
N LYS A 95 6.76 -10.97 -12.18
CA LYS A 95 7.64 -11.78 -13.04
C LYS A 95 6.98 -12.10 -14.37
#